data_AF-A0A431KNQ4-F1
#
_entry.id   AF-A0A431KNQ4-F1
#
_cell.length_a   1.000
_cell.length_b   1.000
_cell.length_c   1.000
_cell.angle_alpha   90.00
_cell.angle_beta   90.00
_cell.angle_gamma   90.00
#
_symmetry.space_group_name_H-M   'P 1'
#
loop_
_entity.id
_entity.type
_entity.pdbx_description
1 polymer ?
#
loop_
_entity_poly.entity_id
_entity_poly.type
_entity_poly.pdbx_seq_one_letter_code
_entity_poly.pdbx_strand_id
1 'polypeptide(L)'
;MKRVPPWGVTAGLWLAGLGAAQADSWLPPCPAVYTAPAGAYRLIVMPSGCFDPASCRNPGPDAEFAGRPRAADRASGTLERRVGTGWETVWQRDLAHRVSPASAAVSDTGRVATFDNWHAVGWGDNVVALYDPHGRLMRQMGLTDFLPRFYVHALPSSVSSIWWGGDHAFTPDGQWLQLNVVVPAADPTAQAPGSQRPPLVQVMVDADTGRVTPPQGPAWDQALARARQADAVLCTEERAMFQQELAPLVAPPAAAPTPDWHRYGHGVLRRLRPEAASELPDETCVFSATDLAEDANRVTRCVRGAVEAAADTPQEVLLLAPDPAALWAVVQPVLMTLPPQALRGSRLFVAATPAAQDHVTRTLSVLGAAVTVFDPAQPLPLPAAARAQWLSRFDPRDGRDAMGVCGPEARPGEPQ
;
A
#
# COMPACT_ATOMS: atom_id res chain seq x y z
N MET A 1 44.65 -39.81 21.48
CA MET A 1 44.99 -38.71 20.54
C MET A 1 44.38 -39.03 19.18
N LYS A 2 43.22 -38.43 18.84
CA LYS A 2 42.63 -38.46 17.49
C LYS A 2 42.16 -37.05 17.16
N ARG A 3 42.60 -36.55 16.00
CA ARG A 3 42.45 -35.18 15.52
C ARG A 3 41.00 -34.92 15.08
N VAL A 4 40.47 -33.75 15.45
CA VAL A 4 39.21 -33.18 14.96
C VAL A 4 39.56 -32.19 13.83
N PRO A 5 38.87 -32.17 12.67
CA PRO A 5 39.12 -31.21 11.60
C PRO A 5 38.40 -29.86 11.85
N PRO A 6 38.89 -28.77 11.24
CA PRO A 6 38.48 -27.40 11.56
C PRO A 6 37.12 -27.04 10.94
N TRP A 7 36.38 -26.22 11.69
CA TRP A 7 35.06 -25.71 11.34
C TRP A 7 35.18 -24.72 10.18
N GLY A 8 34.43 -24.98 9.11
CA GLY A 8 34.21 -24.02 8.03
C GLY A 8 33.32 -22.88 8.51
N VAL A 9 33.77 -21.66 8.25
CA VAL A 9 33.02 -20.42 8.46
C VAL A 9 31.80 -20.44 7.54
N THR A 10 30.61 -20.57 8.12
CA THR A 10 29.34 -20.38 7.43
C THR A 10 29.19 -18.89 7.13
N ALA A 11 29.22 -18.54 5.84
CA ALA A 11 28.82 -17.22 5.36
C ALA A 11 27.32 -17.02 5.67
N GLY A 12 27.02 -16.06 6.54
CA GLY A 12 25.66 -15.66 6.87
C GLY A 12 24.94 -15.12 5.63
N LEU A 13 23.77 -15.71 5.35
CA LEU A 13 22.78 -15.19 4.42
C LEU A 13 22.46 -13.73 4.76
N TRP A 14 22.70 -12.84 3.80
CA TRP A 14 22.07 -11.52 3.78
C TRP A 14 20.61 -11.69 3.39
N LEU A 15 19.74 -11.79 4.40
CA LEU A 15 18.33 -11.43 4.25
C LEU A 15 18.26 -9.90 4.09
N ALA A 16 18.43 -9.40 2.88
CA ALA A 16 17.90 -8.09 2.53
C ALA A 16 16.38 -8.25 2.50
N GLY A 17 15.76 -7.92 3.63
CA GLY A 17 14.34 -8.08 3.87
C GLY A 17 13.52 -7.26 2.89
N LEU A 18 12.76 -7.95 2.04
CA LEU A 18 11.39 -7.52 1.83
C LEU A 18 10.71 -7.73 3.18
N GLY A 19 10.75 -6.68 4.03
CA GLY A 19 10.01 -6.69 5.28
C GLY A 19 8.60 -7.16 4.97
N ALA A 20 8.12 -8.17 5.71
CA ALA A 20 6.73 -8.60 5.59
C ALA A 20 5.88 -7.34 5.60
N ALA A 21 5.12 -7.11 4.52
CA ALA A 21 4.25 -5.96 4.40
C ALA A 21 3.38 -5.94 5.66
N GLN A 22 3.69 -5.02 6.58
CA GLN A 22 2.89 -4.79 7.77
C GLN A 22 1.65 -4.04 7.28
N ALA A 23 0.69 -4.80 6.75
CA ALA A 23 -0.63 -4.27 6.50
C ALA A 23 -1.19 -3.88 7.87
N ASP A 24 -1.57 -2.62 8.03
CA ASP A 24 -2.16 -2.18 9.28
C ASP A 24 -3.44 -2.99 9.53
N SER A 25 -3.47 -3.67 10.66
CA SER A 25 -4.69 -4.29 11.15
C SER A 25 -5.52 -3.21 11.85
N TRP A 26 -6.69 -2.95 11.30
CA TRP A 26 -7.63 -1.98 11.82
C TRP A 26 -8.77 -2.72 12.50
N LEU A 27 -9.04 -2.39 13.76
CA LEU A 27 -10.26 -2.84 14.40
C LEU A 27 -11.48 -2.20 13.69
N PRO A 28 -12.69 -2.74 13.87
CA PRO A 28 -13.90 -2.04 13.43
C PRO A 28 -13.98 -0.63 14.04
N PRO A 29 -14.49 0.38 13.30
CA PRO A 29 -14.70 1.71 13.86
C PRO A 29 -15.77 1.64 14.94
N CYS A 30 -15.58 2.38 16.03
CA CYS A 30 -16.47 2.38 17.18
C CYS A 30 -16.97 3.79 17.50
N PRO A 31 -18.17 3.93 18.09
CA PRO A 31 -18.60 5.21 18.63
C PRO A 31 -17.60 5.77 19.63
N ALA A 32 -17.40 7.08 19.58
CA ALA A 32 -16.41 7.76 20.41
C ALA A 32 -16.97 9.10 20.93
N VAL A 33 -16.52 9.48 22.13
CA VAL A 33 -16.84 10.77 22.75
C VAL A 33 -15.54 11.55 22.93
N TYR A 34 -15.51 12.77 22.43
CA TYR A 34 -14.39 13.70 22.54
C TYR A 34 -14.86 14.92 23.34
N THR A 35 -14.22 15.17 24.47
CA THR A 35 -14.63 16.25 25.39
C THR A 35 -13.63 17.40 25.30
N ALA A 36 -14.13 18.63 25.27
CA ALA A 36 -13.30 19.82 25.29
C ALA A 36 -12.52 19.93 26.61
N PRO A 37 -11.35 20.58 26.66
CA PRO A 37 -10.48 20.62 27.85
C PRO A 37 -11.17 21.10 29.13
N ALA A 38 -12.00 22.14 29.08
CA ALA A 38 -12.76 22.62 30.24
C ALA A 38 -14.07 21.84 30.45
N GLY A 39 -14.40 20.88 29.59
CA GLY A 39 -15.61 20.06 29.66
C GLY A 39 -16.90 20.81 29.33
N ALA A 40 -16.79 21.99 28.70
CA ALA A 40 -17.94 22.80 28.29
C ALA A 40 -18.71 22.20 27.10
N TYR A 41 -18.00 21.47 26.25
CA TYR A 41 -18.54 20.81 25.06
C TYR A 41 -18.06 19.37 24.97
N ARG A 42 -18.85 18.54 24.29
CA ARG A 42 -18.42 17.21 23.84
C ARG A 42 -18.98 16.89 22.46
N LEU A 43 -18.20 16.17 21.67
CA LEU A 43 -18.60 15.61 20.39
C LEU A 43 -18.80 14.10 20.56
N ILE A 44 -19.95 13.61 20.13
CA ILE A 44 -20.25 12.18 20.01
C ILE A 44 -20.18 11.82 18.53
N VAL A 45 -19.29 10.90 18.17
CA VAL A 45 -19.11 10.40 16.80
C VAL A 45 -19.73 9.01 16.68
N MET A 46 -20.54 8.81 15.66
CA MET A 46 -21.08 7.50 15.28
C MET A 46 -20.49 7.09 13.92
N PRO A 47 -19.88 5.91 13.80
CA PRO A 47 -19.44 5.37 12.52
C PRO A 47 -20.61 5.18 11.54
N SER A 48 -20.31 5.21 10.24
CA SER A 48 -21.26 4.83 9.19
C SER A 48 -21.64 3.36 9.28
N GLY A 49 -22.87 3.02 8.90
CA GLY A 49 -23.29 1.63 8.75
C GLY A 49 -23.46 0.88 10.08
N CYS A 50 -23.46 -0.45 10.00
CA CYS A 50 -23.59 -1.31 11.17
C CYS A 50 -22.21 -1.58 11.78
N PHE A 51 -22.03 -1.25 13.06
CA PHE A 51 -20.93 -1.76 13.87
C PHE A 51 -21.47 -2.76 14.89
N ASP A 52 -20.63 -3.72 15.28
CA ASP A 52 -20.91 -4.62 16.39
C ASP A 52 -20.37 -4.00 17.69
N PRO A 53 -21.22 -3.58 18.64
CA PRO A 53 -20.75 -3.05 19.92
C PRO A 53 -19.83 -4.01 20.67
N ALA A 54 -19.98 -5.33 20.49
CA ALA A 54 -19.12 -6.32 21.13
C ALA A 54 -17.68 -6.32 20.57
N SER A 55 -17.47 -5.78 19.37
CA SER A 55 -16.15 -5.63 18.77
C SER A 55 -15.39 -4.40 19.28
N CYS A 56 -16.07 -3.50 19.99
CA CYS A 56 -15.46 -2.30 20.53
C CYS A 56 -14.67 -2.62 21.80
N ARG A 57 -13.40 -2.21 21.84
CA ARG A 57 -12.52 -2.49 22.99
C ARG A 57 -12.91 -1.68 24.23
N ASN A 58 -13.60 -0.55 24.05
CA ASN A 58 -14.16 0.32 25.09
C ASN A 58 -15.41 1.04 24.54
N PRO A 59 -16.55 0.37 24.33
CA PRO A 59 -17.77 1.13 24.12
C PRO A 59 -17.98 1.96 25.39
N GLY A 60 -18.07 3.29 25.26
CA GLY A 60 -18.60 4.12 26.34
C GLY A 60 -19.94 3.56 26.83
N PRO A 61 -20.46 4.01 27.98
CA PRO A 61 -21.72 3.49 28.50
C PRO A 61 -22.80 3.58 27.41
N ASP A 62 -23.42 2.44 27.07
CA ASP A 62 -24.35 2.29 25.93
C ASP A 62 -25.42 3.38 25.85
N ALA A 63 -25.79 3.95 27.00
CA ALA A 63 -26.71 5.07 27.13
C ALA A 63 -26.32 6.32 26.31
N GLU A 64 -25.03 6.61 26.13
CA GLU A 64 -24.59 7.80 25.38
C GLU A 64 -24.82 7.69 23.86
N PHE A 65 -24.83 6.46 23.35
CA PHE A 65 -24.98 6.16 21.92
C PHE A 65 -26.39 5.68 21.54
N ALA A 66 -27.21 5.32 22.52
CA ALA A 66 -28.57 4.87 22.31
C ALA A 66 -29.41 5.93 21.59
N GLY A 67 -30.08 5.55 20.50
CA GLY A 67 -30.96 6.43 19.73
C GLY A 67 -30.25 7.50 18.89
N ARG A 68 -28.91 7.53 18.86
CA ARG A 68 -28.17 8.48 18.03
C ARG A 68 -28.32 8.15 16.54
N PRO A 69 -28.58 9.14 15.68
CA PRO A 69 -28.75 8.90 14.25
C PRO A 69 -27.50 8.36 13.60
N ARG A 70 -27.71 7.39 12.71
CA ARG A 70 -26.66 6.75 11.92
C ARG A 70 -26.95 6.99 10.45
N ALA A 71 -25.98 7.53 9.74
CA ALA A 71 -26.04 7.56 8.30
C ALA A 71 -25.53 6.23 7.74
N ALA A 72 -26.11 5.82 6.60
CA ALA A 72 -25.74 4.56 5.96
C ALA A 72 -24.36 4.66 5.28
N ASP A 73 -23.97 5.85 4.85
CA ASP A 73 -22.86 6.11 3.93
C ASP A 73 -21.76 7.01 4.51
N ARG A 74 -22.01 7.67 5.66
CA ARG A 74 -21.07 8.58 6.33
C ARG A 74 -21.11 8.44 7.85
N ALA A 75 -20.03 8.85 8.50
CA ALA A 75 -20.04 9.03 9.95
C ALA A 75 -20.95 10.21 10.33
N SER A 76 -21.58 10.16 11.50
CA SER A 76 -22.35 11.28 12.04
C SER A 76 -21.69 11.83 13.31
N GLY A 77 -21.90 13.12 13.55
CA GLY A 77 -21.42 13.84 14.73
C GLY A 77 -22.58 14.53 15.44
N THR A 78 -22.60 14.46 16.77
CA THR A 78 -23.47 15.25 17.63
C THR A 78 -22.60 16.09 18.56
N LEU A 79 -22.64 17.42 18.43
CA LEU A 79 -22.02 18.31 19.42
C LEU A 79 -23.04 18.67 20.49
N GLU A 80 -22.63 18.52 21.74
CA GLU A 80 -23.42 18.88 22.90
C GLU A 80 -22.67 19.90 23.77
N ARG A 81 -23.43 20.81 24.36
CA ARG A 81 -22.96 21.79 25.34
C ARG A 81 -23.45 21.39 26.72
N ARG A 82 -22.58 21.55 27.73
CA ARG A 82 -22.95 21.28 29.12
C ARG A 82 -23.88 22.39 29.65
N VAL A 83 -25.02 22.00 30.20
CA VAL A 83 -25.98 22.91 30.84
C VAL A 83 -26.37 22.33 32.19
N GLY A 84 -25.87 22.92 33.28
CA GLY A 84 -25.98 22.36 34.63
C GLY A 84 -25.31 20.98 34.72
N THR A 85 -26.08 19.96 35.11
CA THR A 85 -25.64 18.56 35.14
C THR A 85 -25.93 17.80 33.84
N GLY A 86 -26.65 18.41 32.90
CA GLY A 86 -27.07 17.78 31.65
C GLY A 86 -26.29 18.25 30.43
N TRP A 87 -26.65 17.66 29.29
CA TRP A 87 -26.11 17.98 27.97
C TRP A 87 -27.25 18.43 27.05
N GLU A 88 -27.01 19.51 26.32
CA GLU A 88 -27.94 20.06 25.33
C GLU A 88 -27.31 19.94 23.94
N THR A 89 -28.02 19.36 22.98
CA THR A 89 -27.57 19.27 21.59
C THR A 89 -27.44 20.65 20.97
N VAL A 90 -26.24 21.00 20.51
CA VAL A 90 -25.95 22.22 19.74
C VAL A 90 -26.23 21.98 18.27
N TRP A 91 -25.67 20.90 17.72
CA TRP A 91 -25.92 20.46 16.35
C TRP A 91 -25.72 18.97 16.20
N GLN A 92 -26.30 18.41 15.14
CA GLN A 92 -26.12 17.03 14.74
C GLN A 92 -26.12 16.92 13.22
N ARG A 93 -25.03 16.40 12.62
CA ARG A 93 -24.84 16.33 11.17
C ARG A 93 -23.96 15.16 10.74
N ASP A 94 -23.95 14.88 9.45
CA ASP A 94 -22.96 14.00 8.85
C ASP A 94 -21.59 14.69 8.83
N LEU A 95 -20.54 13.90 9.08
CA LEU A 95 -19.16 14.32 9.04
C LEU A 95 -18.56 14.10 7.64
N ALA A 96 -17.47 14.82 7.36
CA ALA A 96 -16.65 14.66 6.17
C ALA A 96 -16.13 13.22 5.98
N HIS A 97 -16.03 12.45 7.05
CA HIS A 97 -15.49 11.08 7.05
C HIS A 97 -16.53 10.07 6.57
N ARG A 98 -16.13 9.22 5.61
CA ARG A 98 -17.02 8.19 5.06
C ARG A 98 -17.33 7.10 6.07
N VAL A 99 -16.33 6.65 6.83
CA VAL A 99 -16.49 5.55 7.79
C VAL A 99 -16.56 6.07 9.21
N SER A 100 -15.47 6.69 9.66
CA SER A 100 -15.33 7.36 10.95
C SER A 100 -14.07 8.21 10.88
N PRO A 101 -14.00 9.36 11.56
CA PRO A 101 -12.70 9.93 11.86
C PRO A 101 -11.87 8.96 12.73
N ALA A 102 -10.54 8.97 12.59
CA ALA A 102 -9.65 8.22 13.48
C ALA A 102 -9.57 8.88 14.86
N SER A 103 -9.61 10.22 14.91
CA SER A 103 -9.72 10.99 16.14
C SER A 103 -10.41 12.33 15.92
N ALA A 104 -10.73 13.05 17.01
CA ALA A 104 -11.29 14.40 16.94
C ALA A 104 -10.82 15.25 18.12
N ALA A 105 -10.90 16.57 17.95
CA ALA A 105 -10.66 17.57 18.98
C ALA A 105 -11.86 18.51 19.08
N VAL A 106 -12.16 18.95 20.30
CA VAL A 106 -13.27 19.88 20.58
C VAL A 106 -12.70 21.05 21.37
N SER A 107 -13.01 22.27 20.95
CA SER A 107 -12.63 23.49 21.68
C SER A 107 -13.68 23.83 22.75
N ASP A 108 -13.27 24.60 23.75
CA ASP A 108 -14.18 25.14 24.76
C ASP A 108 -15.12 26.24 24.22
N THR A 109 -14.99 26.61 22.93
CA THR A 109 -15.90 27.52 22.21
C THR A 109 -16.89 26.77 21.29
N GLY A 110 -16.86 25.44 21.28
CA GLY A 110 -17.78 24.60 20.51
C GLY A 110 -17.32 24.27 19.09
N ARG A 111 -16.12 24.69 18.68
CA ARG A 111 -15.52 24.25 17.41
C ARG A 111 -15.06 22.80 17.47
N VAL A 112 -15.09 22.13 16.32
CA VAL A 112 -14.71 20.73 16.18
C VAL A 112 -13.68 20.58 15.07
N ALA A 113 -12.67 19.76 15.31
CA ALA A 113 -11.77 19.24 14.30
C ALA A 113 -11.84 17.71 14.32
N THR A 114 -11.80 17.10 13.15
CA THR A 114 -11.74 15.64 13.00
C THR A 114 -10.53 15.29 12.14
N PHE A 115 -9.89 14.17 12.46
CA PHE A 115 -8.61 13.77 11.89
C PHE A 115 -8.68 12.38 11.30
N ASP A 116 -8.21 12.30 10.05
CA ASP A 116 -8.06 11.10 9.24
C ASP A 116 -9.33 10.28 9.03
N ASN A 117 -9.43 9.64 7.88
CA ASN A 117 -10.47 8.63 7.68
C ASN A 117 -10.00 7.28 8.21
N TRP A 118 -10.90 6.55 8.86
CA TRP A 118 -10.65 5.17 9.28
C TRP A 118 -10.18 4.31 8.07
N HIS A 119 -9.14 3.50 8.26
CA HIS A 119 -8.42 2.75 7.21
C HIS A 119 -7.66 3.58 6.15
N ALA A 120 -7.55 4.90 6.30
CA ALA A 120 -6.87 5.76 5.34
C ALA A 120 -6.17 6.95 6.05
N VAL A 121 -5.38 6.65 7.07
CA VAL A 121 -4.67 7.67 7.85
C VAL A 121 -3.62 8.38 6.99
N GLY A 122 -3.67 9.70 6.96
CA GLY A 122 -2.81 10.57 6.18
C GLY A 122 -3.14 10.64 4.69
N TRP A 123 -4.25 10.02 4.24
CA TRP A 123 -4.63 9.98 2.82
C TRP A 123 -5.91 10.78 2.52
N GLY A 124 -5.94 11.40 1.34
CA GLY A 124 -7.09 12.14 0.81
C GLY A 124 -7.26 13.55 1.39
N ASP A 125 -8.37 14.18 1.05
CA ASP A 125 -8.63 15.59 1.39
C ASP A 125 -9.21 15.78 2.80
N ASN A 126 -9.45 14.69 3.53
CA ASN A 126 -10.13 14.70 4.84
C ASN A 126 -9.17 14.35 5.98
N VAL A 127 -7.86 14.57 5.81
CA VAL A 127 -6.88 14.36 6.88
C VAL A 127 -7.19 15.28 8.05
N VAL A 128 -7.61 16.51 7.77
CA VAL A 128 -8.18 17.43 8.76
C VAL A 128 -9.48 18.02 8.23
N ALA A 129 -10.57 17.91 8.99
CA ALA A 129 -11.81 18.62 8.71
C ALA A 129 -12.23 19.50 9.89
N LEU A 130 -12.48 20.78 9.61
CA LEU A 130 -12.83 21.82 10.57
C LEU A 130 -14.31 22.16 10.50
N TYR A 131 -14.96 22.27 11.65
CA TYR A 131 -16.35 22.68 11.78
C TYR A 131 -16.48 23.85 12.73
N ASP A 132 -17.32 24.81 12.35
CA ASP A 132 -17.68 25.92 13.22
C ASP A 132 -18.61 25.45 14.38
N PRO A 133 -18.90 26.32 15.36
CA PRO A 133 -19.77 25.97 16.49
C PRO A 133 -21.21 25.58 16.12
N HIS A 134 -21.62 25.78 14.87
CA HIS A 134 -22.93 25.41 14.35
C HIS A 134 -22.89 24.13 13.48
N GLY A 135 -21.74 23.47 13.40
CA GLY A 135 -21.56 22.22 12.66
C GLY A 135 -21.45 22.42 11.15
N ARG A 136 -21.20 23.65 10.68
CA ARG A 136 -20.88 23.89 9.26
C ARG A 136 -19.42 23.56 9.03
N LEU A 137 -19.18 22.74 8.01
CA LEU A 137 -17.84 22.40 7.53
C LEU A 137 -17.18 23.66 6.95
N MET A 138 -16.09 24.10 7.58
CA MET A 138 -15.33 25.29 7.21
C MET A 138 -14.22 24.96 6.21
N ARG A 139 -13.52 23.85 6.42
CA ARG A 139 -12.39 23.41 5.59
C ARG A 139 -12.18 21.90 5.68
N GLN A 140 -11.79 21.31 4.56
CA GLN A 140 -11.17 19.99 4.45
C GLN A 140 -9.73 20.19 3.96
N MET A 141 -8.79 19.44 4.52
CA MET A 141 -7.38 19.51 4.18
C MET A 141 -6.78 18.12 4.07
N GLY A 142 -6.00 17.90 3.00
CA GLY A 142 -5.01 16.84 2.92
C GLY A 142 -3.68 17.29 3.52
N LEU A 143 -2.71 16.37 3.64
CA LEU A 143 -1.39 16.69 4.20
C LEU A 143 -0.66 17.80 3.44
N THR A 144 -0.84 17.88 2.11
CA THR A 144 -0.17 18.87 1.26
C THR A 144 -0.77 20.28 1.35
N ASP A 145 -1.92 20.45 2.01
CA ASP A 145 -2.46 21.79 2.32
C ASP A 145 -1.65 22.50 3.41
N PHE A 146 -0.96 21.76 4.27
CA PHE A 146 -0.21 22.31 5.41
C PHE A 146 1.24 21.82 5.54
N LEU A 147 1.68 20.89 4.69
CA LEU A 147 3.06 20.42 4.60
C LEU A 147 3.57 20.42 3.16
N PRO A 148 4.86 20.72 2.91
CA PRO A 148 5.47 20.52 1.59
C PRO A 148 5.42 19.04 1.16
N ARG A 149 5.31 18.77 -0.15
CA ARG A 149 5.24 17.39 -0.69
C ARG A 149 6.42 16.50 -0.26
N PHE A 150 7.64 17.02 -0.28
CA PHE A 150 8.82 16.27 0.19
C PHE A 150 8.73 15.92 1.68
N TYR A 151 8.05 16.76 2.47
CA TYR A 151 7.84 16.49 3.88
C TYR A 151 6.84 15.36 4.06
N VAL A 152 5.75 15.38 3.30
CA VAL A 152 4.74 14.30 3.30
C VAL A 152 5.38 12.97 2.89
N HIS A 153 6.18 12.95 1.83
CA HIS A 153 6.90 11.75 1.38
C HIS A 153 7.88 11.22 2.43
N ALA A 154 8.54 12.11 3.18
CA ALA A 154 9.46 11.74 4.25
C ALA A 154 8.78 11.22 5.52
N LEU A 155 7.47 11.37 5.67
CA LEU A 155 6.78 10.90 6.87
C LEU A 155 6.83 9.37 6.97
N PRO A 156 6.91 8.80 8.18
CA PRO A 156 6.84 7.36 8.34
C PRO A 156 5.51 6.82 7.80
N SER A 157 5.56 5.75 7.01
CA SER A 157 4.37 5.15 6.41
C SER A 157 4.37 3.64 6.51
N SER A 158 3.17 3.07 6.48
CA SER A 158 2.92 1.65 6.23
C SER A 158 2.40 1.48 4.79
N VAL A 159 1.93 0.27 4.46
CA VAL A 159 1.26 0.01 3.18
C VAL A 159 -0.01 0.84 3.00
N SER A 160 -0.68 1.24 4.10
CA SER A 160 -2.01 1.87 4.06
C SER A 160 -2.14 3.16 4.86
N SER A 161 -1.08 3.63 5.51
CA SER A 161 -1.13 4.80 6.39
C SER A 161 0.12 5.66 6.32
N ILE A 162 -0.04 6.97 6.45
CA ILE A 162 1.06 7.93 6.70
C ILE A 162 0.93 8.41 8.15
N TRP A 163 1.93 8.11 8.97
CA TRP A 163 1.96 8.42 10.39
C TRP A 163 2.43 9.86 10.58
N TRP A 164 1.51 10.80 10.35
CA TRP A 164 1.84 12.21 10.21
C TRP A 164 1.80 13.01 11.52
N GLY A 165 1.09 12.55 12.54
CA GLY A 165 0.87 13.34 13.76
C GLY A 165 0.02 12.65 14.81
N GLY A 166 -0.28 13.40 15.87
CA GLY A 166 -1.16 12.98 16.96
C GLY A 166 -1.36 14.10 18.00
N ASP A 167 -2.23 13.84 18.98
CA ASP A 167 -2.48 14.76 20.10
C ASP A 167 -2.88 16.20 19.68
N HIS A 168 -3.54 16.34 18.53
CA HIS A 168 -3.98 17.64 18.01
C HIS A 168 -5.01 18.29 18.94
N ALA A 169 -4.95 19.60 19.09
CA ALA A 169 -5.82 20.32 20.01
C ALA A 169 -6.09 21.76 19.53
N PHE A 170 -7.22 22.31 19.95
CA PHE A 170 -7.44 23.75 19.81
C PHE A 170 -6.65 24.52 20.87
N THR A 171 -6.26 25.75 20.56
CA THR A 171 -5.81 26.72 21.56
C THR A 171 -6.94 27.02 22.57
N PRO A 172 -6.63 27.49 23.79
CA PRO A 172 -7.66 27.73 24.82
C PRO A 172 -8.77 28.70 24.39
N ASP A 173 -8.47 29.66 23.51
CA ASP A 173 -9.44 30.59 22.93
C ASP A 173 -10.23 30.01 21.75
N GLY A 174 -9.89 28.80 21.30
CA GLY A 174 -10.47 28.12 20.15
C GLY A 174 -10.16 28.77 18.80
N GLN A 175 -9.33 29.81 18.74
CA GLN A 175 -9.05 30.51 17.49
C GLN A 175 -8.19 29.69 16.52
N TRP A 176 -7.32 28.84 17.07
CA TRP A 176 -6.38 28.06 16.29
C TRP A 176 -6.51 26.58 16.61
N LEU A 177 -6.44 25.77 15.57
CA LEU A 177 -6.13 24.36 15.69
C LEU A 177 -4.60 24.17 15.63
N GLN A 178 -4.03 23.62 16.69
CA GLN A 178 -2.63 23.20 16.75
C GLN A 178 -2.51 21.75 16.29
N LEU A 179 -1.84 21.55 15.15
CA LEU A 179 -1.47 20.24 14.66
C LEU A 179 -0.06 19.89 15.13
N ASN A 180 0.11 18.83 15.91
CA ASN A 180 1.45 18.29 16.20
C ASN A 180 1.84 17.29 15.11
N VAL A 181 2.77 17.70 14.26
CA VAL A 181 3.23 16.96 13.09
C VAL A 181 4.56 16.27 13.41
N VAL A 182 4.68 15.02 13.00
CA VAL A 182 5.91 14.22 13.12
C VAL A 182 7.06 14.88 12.37
N VAL A 183 8.24 14.92 12.99
CA VAL A 183 9.50 15.22 12.34
C VAL A 183 10.10 13.91 11.83
N PRO A 184 10.25 13.73 10.50
CA PRO A 184 10.85 12.54 9.91
C PRO A 184 12.21 12.18 10.51
N ALA A 185 12.50 10.89 10.59
CA ALA A 185 13.85 10.41 10.78
C ALA A 185 14.68 10.80 9.55
N ALA A 186 15.89 11.32 9.76
CA ALA A 186 16.76 11.74 8.67
C ALA A 186 17.15 10.57 7.73
N ASP A 187 17.13 9.36 8.27
CA ASP A 187 17.23 8.10 7.53
C ASP A 187 15.98 7.26 7.87
N PRO A 188 14.98 7.20 6.99
CA PRO A 188 13.74 6.46 7.23
C PRO A 188 13.90 4.94 7.06
N THR A 189 15.04 4.46 6.56
CA THR A 189 15.28 3.02 6.30
C THR A 189 16.04 2.37 7.45
N ALA A 190 16.70 3.17 8.27
CA ALA A 190 17.23 2.75 9.55
C ALA A 190 16.09 2.28 10.48
N GLN A 191 16.24 1.10 11.08
CA GLN A 191 15.31 0.63 12.11
C GLN A 191 15.28 1.63 13.27
N ALA A 192 14.12 2.27 13.46
CA ALA A 192 13.90 3.11 14.62
C ALA A 192 14.00 2.24 15.89
N PRO A 193 14.64 2.73 16.97
CA PRO A 193 14.52 2.10 18.29
C PRO A 193 13.03 2.04 18.65
N GLY A 194 12.48 0.84 18.80
CA GLY A 194 11.03 0.55 18.82
C GLY A 194 10.20 1.11 19.99
N SER A 195 10.62 2.20 20.62
CA SER A 195 9.95 2.80 21.78
C SER A 195 10.01 4.33 21.87
N GLN A 196 10.80 5.01 21.03
CA GLN A 196 10.85 6.48 21.08
C GLN A 196 9.74 7.09 20.22
N ARG A 197 8.88 7.90 20.86
CA ARG A 197 7.95 8.76 20.11
C ARG A 197 8.79 9.72 19.25
N PRO A 198 8.46 9.86 17.95
CA PRO A 198 9.18 10.80 17.10
C PRO A 198 9.01 12.23 17.61
N PRO A 199 9.99 13.12 17.38
CA PRO A 199 9.83 14.52 17.70
C PRO A 199 8.67 15.12 16.92
N LEU A 200 7.99 16.11 17.51
CA LEU A 200 6.87 16.80 16.90
C LEU A 200 7.17 18.28 16.71
N VAL A 201 6.59 18.87 15.67
CA VAL A 201 6.55 20.33 15.41
C VAL A 201 5.10 20.77 15.28
N GLN A 202 4.83 22.02 15.67
CA GLN A 202 3.47 22.55 15.67
C GLN A 202 3.18 23.32 14.38
N VAL A 203 2.05 22.99 13.75
CA VAL A 203 1.48 23.75 12.64
C VAL A 203 0.17 24.37 13.12
N MET A 204 0.01 25.67 12.92
CA MET A 204 -1.17 26.41 13.38
C MET A 204 -2.13 26.63 12.22
N VAL A 205 -3.39 26.26 12.42
CA VAL A 205 -4.45 26.44 11.43
C VAL A 205 -5.53 27.34 12.03
N ASP A 206 -5.85 28.42 11.34
CA ASP A 206 -6.94 29.32 11.71
C ASP A 206 -8.27 28.55 11.67
N ALA A 207 -8.99 28.50 12.78
CA ALA A 207 -10.15 27.63 12.92
C ALA A 207 -11.39 28.13 12.16
N ASP A 208 -11.42 29.38 11.74
CA ASP A 208 -12.53 29.97 10.96
C ASP A 208 -12.32 29.82 9.46
N THR A 209 -11.08 29.94 9.01
CA THR A 209 -10.77 29.98 7.58
C THR A 209 -10.10 28.72 7.08
N GLY A 210 -9.55 27.90 7.98
CA GLY A 210 -8.66 26.81 7.64
C GLY A 210 -7.31 27.27 7.09
N ARG A 211 -6.96 28.56 7.22
CA ARG A 211 -5.69 29.09 6.72
C ARG A 211 -4.56 28.62 7.62
N VAL A 212 -3.57 27.99 7.00
CA VAL A 212 -2.35 27.55 7.68
C VAL A 212 -1.42 28.75 7.88
N THR A 213 -0.96 28.95 9.11
CA THR A 213 0.18 29.81 9.38
C THR A 213 1.43 28.96 9.27
N PRO A 214 2.32 29.21 8.29
CA PRO A 214 3.54 28.44 8.15
C PRO A 214 4.31 28.43 9.47
N PRO A 215 4.73 27.26 9.98
CA PRO A 215 5.58 27.23 11.15
C PRO A 215 6.87 28.00 10.86
N GLN A 216 7.45 28.61 11.87
CA GLN A 216 8.67 29.41 11.74
C GLN A 216 9.64 29.09 12.86
N GLY A 217 10.91 29.42 12.63
CA GLY A 217 11.98 29.33 13.62
C GLY A 217 12.77 28.02 13.59
N PRO A 218 13.77 27.91 14.49
CA PRO A 218 14.82 26.91 14.36
C PRO A 218 14.33 25.45 14.38
N ALA A 219 13.29 25.16 15.14
CA ALA A 219 12.70 23.81 15.21
C ALA A 219 12.06 23.40 13.88
N TRP A 220 11.37 24.32 13.22
CA TRP A 220 10.77 24.06 11.91
C TRP A 220 11.84 23.97 10.82
N ASP A 221 12.83 24.86 10.83
CA ASP A 221 13.94 24.80 9.87
C ASP A 221 14.69 23.46 9.96
N GLN A 222 14.91 22.97 11.19
CA GLN A 222 15.51 21.66 11.44
C GLN A 222 14.60 20.52 10.95
N ALA A 223 13.29 20.61 11.16
CA ALA A 223 12.34 19.61 10.68
C ALA A 223 12.33 19.55 9.15
N LEU A 224 12.29 20.70 8.47
CA LEU A 224 12.40 20.78 7.01
C LEU A 224 13.71 20.19 6.50
N ALA A 225 14.84 20.48 7.16
CA ALA A 225 16.13 19.93 6.77
C ALA A 225 16.17 18.39 6.91
N ARG A 226 15.63 17.84 8.01
CA ARG A 226 15.52 16.38 8.19
C ARG A 226 14.61 15.74 7.17
N ALA A 227 13.45 16.35 6.90
CA ALA A 227 12.52 15.87 5.89
C ALA A 227 13.16 15.83 4.49
N ARG A 228 13.93 16.86 4.10
CA ARG A 228 14.67 16.85 2.82
C ARG A 228 15.73 15.74 2.76
N GLN A 229 16.41 15.48 3.87
CA GLN A 229 17.39 14.40 3.94
C GLN A 229 16.72 13.03 3.77
N ALA A 230 15.62 12.80 4.50
CA ALA A 230 14.84 11.58 4.42
C ALA A 230 14.25 11.36 3.03
N ASP A 231 13.67 12.40 2.44
CA ASP A 231 13.16 12.40 1.06
C ASP A 231 14.25 12.05 0.06
N ALA A 232 15.47 12.58 0.20
CA ALA A 232 16.58 12.24 -0.69
C ALA A 232 17.02 10.77 -0.57
N VAL A 233 16.97 10.19 0.62
CA VAL A 233 17.23 8.75 0.85
C VAL A 233 16.17 7.92 0.15
N LEU A 234 14.88 8.16 0.45
CA LEU A 234 13.75 7.45 -0.16
C LEU A 234 13.80 7.55 -1.69
N CYS A 235 14.00 8.76 -2.23
CA CYS A 235 14.09 8.96 -3.66
C CYS A 235 15.24 8.21 -4.33
N THR A 236 16.35 7.98 -3.62
CA THR A 236 17.45 7.18 -4.15
C THR A 236 17.05 5.71 -4.26
N GLU A 237 16.39 5.17 -3.24
CA GLU A 237 15.92 3.78 -3.21
C GLU A 237 14.80 3.53 -4.23
N GLU A 238 13.82 4.42 -4.29
CA GLU A 238 12.70 4.36 -5.23
C GLU A 238 13.19 4.42 -6.68
N ARG A 239 14.13 5.34 -6.98
CA ARG A 239 14.76 5.39 -8.29
C ARG A 239 15.47 4.10 -8.63
N ALA A 240 16.23 3.52 -7.70
CA ALA A 240 16.90 2.24 -7.93
C ALA A 240 15.90 1.11 -8.21
N MET A 241 14.83 1.02 -7.42
CA MET A 241 13.73 0.08 -7.62
C MET A 241 13.07 0.27 -8.99
N PHE A 242 12.79 1.51 -9.38
CA PHE A 242 12.17 1.81 -10.67
C PHE A 242 13.08 1.56 -11.87
N GLN A 243 14.38 1.79 -11.73
CA GLN A 243 15.34 1.42 -12.77
C GLN A 243 15.38 -0.10 -12.96
N GLN A 244 15.28 -0.89 -11.89
CA GLN A 244 15.15 -2.35 -11.99
C GLN A 244 13.85 -2.77 -12.68
N GLU A 245 12.74 -2.13 -12.34
CA GLU A 245 11.43 -2.37 -12.96
C GLU A 245 11.37 -1.99 -14.44
N LEU A 246 12.17 -1.01 -14.88
CA LEU A 246 12.29 -0.60 -16.28
C LEU A 246 13.32 -1.43 -17.06
N ALA A 247 14.32 -1.99 -16.38
CA ALA A 247 15.34 -2.81 -17.02
C ALA A 247 14.73 -4.08 -17.65
N PRO A 248 15.33 -4.63 -18.72
CA PRO A 248 14.95 -5.95 -19.21
C PRO A 248 14.99 -6.98 -18.07
N LEU A 249 13.92 -7.76 -17.94
CA LEU A 249 13.81 -8.78 -16.91
C LEU A 249 14.73 -9.94 -17.28
N VAL A 250 15.65 -10.30 -16.39
CA VAL A 250 16.62 -11.38 -16.60
C VAL A 250 16.24 -12.55 -15.69
N ALA A 251 16.28 -13.76 -16.24
CA ALA A 251 16.04 -14.96 -15.45
C ALA A 251 17.13 -15.15 -14.38
N PRO A 252 16.78 -15.69 -13.19
CA PRO A 252 17.79 -16.07 -12.22
C PRO A 252 18.67 -17.20 -12.76
N PRO A 253 19.84 -17.47 -12.15
CA PRO A 253 20.67 -18.60 -12.54
C PRO A 253 19.88 -19.91 -12.58
N ALA A 254 20.21 -20.85 -13.48
CA ALA A 254 19.48 -22.11 -13.61
C ALA A 254 19.42 -22.93 -12.30
N ALA A 255 20.46 -22.83 -11.47
CA ALA A 255 20.56 -23.48 -10.16
C ALA A 255 19.86 -22.71 -9.02
N ALA A 256 19.23 -21.56 -9.31
CA ALA A 256 18.49 -20.80 -8.30
C ALA A 256 17.29 -21.60 -7.79
N PRO A 257 16.92 -21.42 -6.51
CA PRO A 257 15.82 -22.14 -5.91
C PRO A 257 14.47 -21.69 -6.50
N THR A 258 13.44 -22.52 -6.35
CA THR A 258 12.09 -22.30 -6.89
C THR A 258 11.50 -20.92 -6.55
N PRO A 259 11.67 -20.34 -5.35
CA PRO A 259 11.16 -19.00 -5.04
C PRO A 259 11.70 -17.88 -5.94
N ASP A 260 12.96 -17.97 -6.38
CA ASP A 260 13.53 -16.98 -7.30
C ASP A 260 12.94 -17.11 -8.70
N TRP A 261 12.68 -18.35 -9.14
CA TRP A 261 11.96 -18.61 -10.39
C TRP A 261 10.51 -18.15 -10.33
N HIS A 262 9.82 -18.30 -9.19
CA HIS A 262 8.47 -17.73 -8.99
C HIS A 262 8.49 -16.21 -9.11
N ARG A 263 9.46 -15.54 -8.46
CA ARG A 263 9.62 -14.08 -8.57
C ARG A 263 9.85 -13.65 -10.02
N TYR A 264 10.68 -14.38 -10.76
CA TYR A 264 10.88 -14.16 -12.19
C TYR A 264 9.59 -14.39 -12.99
N GLY A 265 8.84 -15.46 -12.71
CA GLY A 265 7.55 -15.75 -13.35
C GLY A 265 6.52 -14.63 -13.18
N HIS A 266 6.43 -14.04 -11.98
CA HIS A 266 5.58 -12.86 -11.75
C HIS A 266 6.04 -11.67 -12.60
N GLY A 267 7.36 -11.45 -12.70
CA GLY A 267 7.93 -10.45 -13.58
C GLY A 267 7.57 -10.70 -15.05
N VAL A 268 7.67 -11.93 -15.53
CA VAL A 268 7.32 -12.31 -16.90
C VAL A 268 5.86 -11.97 -17.20
N LEU A 269 4.95 -12.33 -16.31
CA LEU A 269 3.52 -12.05 -16.48
C LEU A 269 3.25 -10.55 -16.53
N ARG A 270 3.85 -9.76 -15.65
CA ARG A 270 3.73 -8.29 -15.68
C ARG A 270 4.23 -7.67 -16.98
N ARG A 271 5.20 -8.30 -17.65
CA ARG A 271 5.77 -7.84 -18.93
C ARG A 271 4.94 -8.26 -20.13
N LEU A 272 4.42 -9.49 -20.12
CA LEU A 272 3.63 -10.04 -21.23
C LEU A 272 2.15 -9.66 -21.17
N ARG A 273 1.66 -9.24 -19.99
CA ARG A 273 0.27 -8.85 -19.71
C ARG A 273 0.20 -7.55 -18.90
N PRO A 274 0.65 -6.41 -19.46
CA PRO A 274 0.69 -5.15 -18.72
C PRO A 274 -0.69 -4.64 -18.28
N GLU A 275 -1.77 -5.01 -18.99
CA GLU A 275 -3.14 -4.61 -18.68
C GLU A 275 -3.69 -5.19 -17.37
N ALA A 276 -3.11 -6.28 -16.89
CA ALA A 276 -3.53 -6.96 -15.67
C ALA A 276 -2.31 -7.25 -14.76
N ALA A 277 -1.34 -6.32 -14.75
CA ALA A 277 -0.10 -6.46 -13.99
C ALA A 277 -0.29 -6.57 -12.46
N SER A 278 -1.46 -6.20 -11.92
CA SER A 278 -1.80 -6.32 -10.49
C SER A 278 -2.44 -7.66 -10.12
N GLU A 279 -2.88 -8.42 -11.10
CA GLU A 279 -3.48 -9.73 -10.88
C GLU A 279 -2.41 -10.80 -11.15
N LEU A 280 -2.34 -11.81 -10.30
CA LEU A 280 -1.63 -13.04 -10.65
C LEU A 280 -2.62 -13.96 -11.37
N PRO A 281 -2.18 -14.76 -12.35
CA PRO A 281 -3.02 -15.80 -12.91
C PRO A 281 -3.42 -16.79 -11.81
N ASP A 282 -4.58 -17.41 -12.01
CA ASP A 282 -5.16 -18.35 -11.04
C ASP A 282 -4.24 -19.57 -10.83
N GLU A 283 -3.49 -19.96 -11.87
CA GLU A 283 -2.60 -21.13 -11.83
C GLU A 283 -1.19 -20.83 -12.38
N THR A 284 -0.16 -21.13 -11.58
CA THR A 284 1.25 -21.02 -11.99
C THR A 284 2.02 -22.30 -11.68
N CYS A 285 2.59 -22.92 -12.72
CA CYS A 285 3.53 -24.04 -12.59
C CYS A 285 4.94 -23.57 -12.90
N VAL A 286 5.66 -23.18 -11.85
CA VAL A 286 7.03 -22.70 -11.91
C VAL A 286 7.95 -23.68 -11.17
N PHE A 287 9.03 -24.09 -11.82
CA PHE A 287 9.93 -25.12 -11.30
C PHE A 287 11.38 -24.66 -11.34
N SER A 288 12.17 -25.11 -10.37
CA SER A 288 13.64 -25.05 -10.44
C SER A 288 14.21 -26.24 -11.21
N ALA A 289 15.51 -26.22 -11.50
CA ALA A 289 16.19 -27.37 -12.10
C ALA A 289 16.12 -28.62 -11.21
N THR A 290 16.20 -28.44 -9.89
CA THR A 290 16.07 -29.53 -8.90
C THR A 290 14.67 -30.15 -8.93
N ASP A 291 13.61 -29.34 -8.99
CA ASP A 291 12.23 -29.84 -9.07
C ASP A 291 12.03 -30.75 -10.31
N LEU A 292 12.58 -30.34 -11.46
CA LEU A 292 12.51 -31.11 -12.71
C LEU A 292 13.29 -32.43 -12.63
N ALA A 293 14.44 -32.43 -11.93
CA ALA A 293 15.31 -33.60 -11.84
C ALA A 293 14.84 -34.62 -10.79
N GLU A 294 14.31 -34.17 -9.66
CA GLU A 294 14.05 -35.02 -8.49
C GLU A 294 12.58 -35.42 -8.34
N ASP A 295 11.63 -34.65 -8.88
CA ASP A 295 10.19 -34.89 -8.67
C ASP A 295 9.33 -34.64 -9.91
N ALA A 296 9.57 -35.45 -10.95
CA ALA A 296 8.77 -35.43 -12.19
C ALA A 296 7.27 -35.64 -11.95
N ASN A 297 6.89 -36.34 -10.88
CA ASN A 297 5.49 -36.57 -10.50
C ASN A 297 4.83 -35.28 -10.02
N ARG A 298 5.51 -34.46 -9.21
CA ARG A 298 5.01 -33.14 -8.80
C ARG A 298 4.86 -32.20 -9.98
N VAL A 299 5.83 -32.18 -10.90
CA VAL A 299 5.76 -31.37 -12.14
C VAL A 299 4.53 -31.78 -12.95
N THR A 300 4.38 -33.08 -13.21
CA THR A 300 3.23 -33.64 -13.94
C THR A 300 1.90 -33.29 -13.27
N ARG A 301 1.81 -33.41 -11.93
CA ARG A 301 0.60 -33.11 -11.17
C ARG A 301 0.20 -31.65 -11.26
N CYS A 302 1.15 -30.73 -11.12
CA CYS A 302 0.90 -29.29 -11.27
C CYS A 302 0.40 -28.99 -12.68
N VAL A 303 1.15 -29.43 -13.71
CA VAL A 303 0.78 -29.17 -15.11
C VAL A 303 -0.61 -29.72 -15.41
N ARG A 304 -0.89 -30.97 -15.00
CA ARG A 304 -2.20 -31.60 -15.15
C ARG A 304 -3.30 -30.78 -14.48
N GLY A 305 -3.14 -30.42 -13.21
CA GLY A 305 -4.13 -29.62 -12.48
C GLY A 305 -4.41 -28.28 -13.16
N ALA A 306 -3.35 -27.56 -13.58
CA ALA A 306 -3.48 -26.28 -14.24
C ALA A 306 -4.19 -26.38 -15.60
N VAL A 307 -3.87 -27.37 -16.44
CA VAL A 307 -4.51 -27.52 -17.76
C VAL A 307 -5.92 -28.11 -17.68
N GLU A 308 -6.21 -28.98 -16.71
CA GLU A 308 -7.56 -29.50 -16.46
C GLU A 308 -8.46 -28.37 -15.94
N ALA A 309 -8.00 -27.59 -14.95
CA ALA A 309 -8.72 -26.41 -14.49
C ALA A 309 -8.96 -25.40 -15.62
N ALA A 310 -7.97 -25.20 -16.51
CA ALA A 310 -8.10 -24.31 -17.66
C ALA A 310 -8.97 -24.86 -18.80
N ALA A 311 -9.22 -26.18 -18.82
CA ALA A 311 -10.17 -26.79 -19.74
C ALA A 311 -11.61 -26.69 -19.21
N ASP A 312 -11.78 -26.75 -17.89
CA ASP A 312 -13.07 -26.61 -17.23
C ASP A 312 -13.55 -25.16 -17.20
N THR A 313 -12.65 -24.22 -16.85
CA THR A 313 -12.93 -22.79 -16.77
C THR A 313 -11.82 -22.01 -17.48
N PRO A 314 -12.14 -21.18 -18.49
CA PRO A 314 -11.13 -20.38 -19.17
C PRO A 314 -10.34 -19.50 -18.21
N GLN A 315 -9.03 -19.70 -18.16
CA GLN A 315 -8.12 -18.98 -17.26
C GLN A 315 -6.74 -18.81 -17.88
N GLU A 316 -5.87 -18.09 -17.16
CA GLU A 316 -4.49 -17.90 -17.56
C GLU A 316 -3.57 -18.90 -16.84
N VAL A 317 -2.58 -19.45 -17.55
CA VAL A 317 -1.64 -20.43 -17.00
C VAL A 317 -0.20 -20.06 -17.37
N LEU A 318 0.68 -20.02 -16.37
CA LEU A 318 2.13 -19.89 -16.57
C LEU A 318 2.83 -21.24 -16.42
N LEU A 319 3.58 -21.65 -17.44
CA LEU A 319 4.48 -22.82 -17.42
C LEU A 319 5.93 -22.36 -17.60
N LEU A 320 6.75 -22.50 -16.55
CA LEU A 320 8.10 -21.94 -16.51
C LEU A 320 9.09 -22.86 -15.78
N ALA A 321 10.26 -23.05 -16.37
CA ALA A 321 11.41 -23.67 -15.73
C ALA A 321 12.73 -23.21 -16.38
N PRO A 322 13.89 -23.36 -15.69
CA PRO A 322 15.20 -23.04 -16.23
C PRO A 322 15.59 -23.84 -17.49
N ASP A 323 15.11 -25.07 -17.61
CA ASP A 323 15.26 -25.90 -18.81
C ASP A 323 13.89 -26.07 -19.50
N PRO A 324 13.57 -25.23 -20.50
CA PRO A 324 12.31 -25.32 -21.20
C PRO A 324 12.11 -26.64 -21.96
N ALA A 325 13.19 -27.30 -22.38
CA ALA A 325 13.09 -28.56 -23.10
C ALA A 325 12.70 -29.70 -22.15
N ALA A 326 13.31 -29.76 -20.96
CA ALA A 326 12.93 -30.70 -19.92
C ALA A 326 11.48 -30.47 -19.45
N LEU A 327 11.06 -29.22 -19.29
CA LEU A 327 9.68 -28.88 -18.97
C LEU A 327 8.72 -29.38 -20.07
N TRP A 328 9.02 -29.10 -21.34
CA TRP A 328 8.16 -29.50 -22.45
C TRP A 328 8.03 -31.03 -22.58
N ALA A 329 9.08 -31.78 -22.28
CA ALA A 329 9.04 -33.25 -22.26
C ALA A 329 8.02 -33.81 -21.25
N VAL A 330 7.72 -33.08 -20.17
CA VAL A 330 6.69 -33.43 -19.18
C VAL A 330 5.31 -32.88 -19.58
N VAL A 331 5.28 -31.66 -20.11
CA VAL A 331 4.03 -30.97 -20.47
C VAL A 331 3.34 -31.64 -21.67
N GLN A 332 4.09 -31.99 -22.71
CA GLN A 332 3.53 -32.51 -23.97
C GLN A 332 2.68 -33.78 -23.78
N PRO A 333 3.12 -34.82 -23.04
CA PRO A 333 2.28 -35.99 -22.78
C PRO A 333 0.97 -35.67 -22.07
N VAL A 334 0.95 -34.70 -21.14
CA VAL A 334 -0.27 -34.27 -20.44
C VAL A 334 -1.23 -33.62 -21.43
N LEU A 335 -0.74 -32.70 -22.27
CA LEU A 335 -1.55 -32.01 -23.28
C LEU A 335 -2.15 -32.97 -24.31
N MET A 336 -1.43 -34.03 -24.70
CA MET A 336 -1.93 -35.03 -25.66
C MET A 336 -3.12 -35.86 -25.11
N THR A 337 -3.43 -35.75 -23.82
CA THR A 337 -4.63 -36.38 -23.24
C THR A 337 -5.89 -35.54 -23.40
N LEU A 338 -5.76 -34.26 -23.77
CA LEU A 338 -6.88 -33.34 -23.93
C LEU A 338 -7.49 -33.42 -25.33
N PRO A 339 -8.83 -33.29 -25.46
CA PRO A 339 -9.45 -33.20 -26.78
C PRO A 339 -9.09 -31.88 -27.49
N PRO A 340 -9.21 -31.82 -28.83
CA PRO A 340 -9.07 -30.56 -29.56
C PRO A 340 -10.01 -29.47 -28.99
N GLN A 341 -9.55 -28.22 -28.99
CA GLN A 341 -10.30 -27.08 -28.41
C GLN A 341 -10.56 -27.14 -26.89
N ALA A 342 -9.95 -28.08 -26.15
CA ALA A 342 -10.14 -28.18 -24.69
C ALA A 342 -9.78 -26.88 -23.94
N LEU A 343 -8.80 -26.12 -24.42
CA LEU A 343 -8.31 -24.88 -23.77
C LEU A 343 -8.89 -23.62 -24.42
N ARG A 344 -10.07 -23.71 -25.04
CA ARG A 344 -10.69 -22.58 -25.73
C ARG A 344 -10.97 -21.43 -24.76
N GLY A 345 -10.43 -20.26 -25.08
CA GLY A 345 -10.59 -19.05 -24.27
C GLY A 345 -9.53 -18.88 -23.18
N SER A 346 -8.74 -19.92 -22.90
CA SER A 346 -7.62 -19.86 -21.98
C SER A 346 -6.39 -19.23 -22.63
N ARG A 347 -5.53 -18.62 -21.82
CA ARG A 347 -4.26 -18.01 -22.27
C ARG A 347 -3.09 -18.67 -21.57
N LEU A 348 -2.13 -19.17 -22.34
CA LEU A 348 -0.97 -19.88 -21.82
C LEU A 348 0.30 -19.08 -22.08
N PHE A 349 1.10 -18.88 -21.04
CA PHE A 349 2.44 -18.31 -21.09
C PHE A 349 3.45 -19.43 -20.88
N VAL A 350 4.27 -19.75 -21.89
CA VAL A 350 5.10 -20.96 -21.87
C VAL A 350 6.56 -20.63 -22.17
N ALA A 351 7.44 -21.01 -21.26
CA ALA A 351 8.88 -20.96 -21.50
C ALA A 351 9.26 -21.98 -22.59
N ALA A 352 9.97 -21.52 -23.63
CA ALA A 352 10.43 -22.36 -24.74
C ALA A 352 11.73 -21.82 -25.34
N THR A 353 12.66 -22.71 -25.70
CA THR A 353 13.86 -22.32 -26.46
C THR A 353 13.47 -21.82 -27.85
N PRO A 354 14.27 -20.96 -28.52
CA PRO A 354 13.92 -20.40 -29.82
C PRO A 354 13.60 -21.48 -30.87
N ALA A 355 14.31 -22.62 -30.83
CA ALA A 355 14.09 -23.73 -31.73
C ALA A 355 12.75 -24.49 -31.49
N ALA A 356 12.17 -24.38 -30.29
CA ALA A 356 10.95 -25.09 -29.91
C ALA A 356 9.68 -24.23 -29.98
N GLN A 357 9.80 -22.90 -30.07
CA GLN A 357 8.67 -21.96 -30.00
C GLN A 357 7.54 -22.26 -31.00
N ASP A 358 7.87 -22.53 -32.26
CA ASP A 358 6.87 -22.84 -33.30
C ASP A 358 6.16 -24.18 -33.05
N HIS A 359 6.85 -25.14 -32.44
CA HIS A 359 6.26 -26.44 -32.11
C HIS A 359 5.31 -26.32 -30.92
N VAL A 360 5.73 -25.63 -29.86
CA VAL A 360 4.91 -25.36 -28.66
C VAL A 360 3.66 -24.58 -29.04
N THR A 361 3.81 -23.49 -29.80
CA THR A 361 2.69 -22.65 -30.23
C THR A 361 1.67 -23.45 -31.04
N ARG A 362 2.11 -24.17 -32.07
CA ARG A 362 1.19 -24.99 -32.89
C ARG A 362 0.46 -26.04 -32.09
N THR A 363 1.16 -26.74 -31.19
CA THR A 363 0.57 -27.80 -30.35
C THR A 363 -0.54 -27.23 -29.47
N LEU A 364 -0.30 -26.12 -28.80
CA LEU A 364 -1.26 -25.48 -27.89
C LEU A 364 -2.39 -24.77 -28.64
N SER A 365 -2.15 -24.22 -29.83
CA SER A 365 -3.20 -23.61 -30.66
C SER A 365 -4.22 -24.63 -31.17
N VAL A 366 -3.83 -25.89 -31.42
CA VAL A 366 -4.78 -26.98 -31.77
C VAL A 366 -5.77 -27.23 -30.62
N LEU A 367 -5.30 -27.05 -29.38
CA LEU A 367 -6.14 -27.13 -28.18
C LEU A 367 -7.00 -25.88 -27.95
N GLY A 368 -6.91 -24.85 -28.81
CA GLY A 368 -7.75 -23.65 -28.73
C GLY A 368 -7.25 -22.55 -27.79
N ALA A 369 -6.06 -22.70 -27.20
CA ALA A 369 -5.45 -21.70 -26.33
C ALA A 369 -4.89 -20.50 -27.11
N ALA A 370 -4.95 -19.31 -26.51
CA ALA A 370 -4.09 -18.20 -26.89
C ALA A 370 -2.71 -18.41 -26.27
N VAL A 371 -1.64 -18.43 -27.07
CA VAL A 371 -0.30 -18.85 -26.60
C VAL A 371 0.69 -17.71 -26.73
N THR A 372 1.39 -17.41 -25.65
CA THR A 372 2.57 -16.54 -25.64
C THR A 372 3.78 -17.36 -25.21
N VAL A 373 4.72 -17.56 -26.13
CA VAL A 373 5.98 -18.24 -25.83
C VAL A 373 7.09 -17.22 -25.57
N PHE A 374 7.98 -17.54 -24.64
CA PHE A 374 9.14 -16.70 -24.33
C PHE A 374 10.36 -17.58 -24.00
N ASP A 375 11.57 -17.06 -24.24
CA ASP A 375 12.81 -17.74 -23.92
C ASP A 375 13.40 -17.18 -22.62
N PRO A 376 13.48 -17.97 -21.52
CA PRO A 376 14.05 -17.47 -20.27
C PRO A 376 15.55 -17.15 -20.36
N ALA A 377 16.26 -17.61 -21.40
CA ALA A 377 17.66 -17.23 -21.64
C ALA A 377 17.81 -15.81 -22.23
N GLN A 378 16.72 -15.21 -22.70
CA GLN A 378 16.72 -13.85 -23.28
C GLN A 378 16.13 -12.84 -22.29
N PRO A 379 16.77 -11.68 -22.09
CA PRO A 379 16.19 -10.62 -21.29
C PRO A 379 14.85 -10.16 -21.88
N LEU A 380 13.81 -10.10 -21.05
CA LEU A 380 12.46 -9.73 -21.46
C LEU A 380 12.22 -8.23 -21.24
N PRO A 381 12.20 -7.38 -22.29
CA PRO A 381 12.01 -5.94 -22.12
C PRO A 381 10.59 -5.59 -21.66
N LEU A 382 10.43 -4.44 -21.02
CA LEU A 382 9.11 -3.85 -20.78
C LEU A 382 8.55 -3.31 -22.11
N PRO A 383 7.34 -3.71 -22.55
CA PRO A 383 6.75 -3.18 -23.77
C PRO A 383 6.68 -1.64 -23.77
N ALA A 384 6.91 -1.01 -24.92
CA ALA A 384 6.98 0.45 -25.01
C ALA A 384 5.71 1.16 -24.50
N ALA A 385 4.53 0.60 -24.80
CA ALA A 385 3.25 1.13 -24.32
C ALA A 385 3.13 1.01 -22.78
N ALA A 386 3.50 -0.14 -22.22
CA ALA A 386 3.51 -0.35 -20.77
C ALA A 386 4.49 0.59 -20.08
N ARG A 387 5.68 0.78 -20.66
CA ARG A 387 6.67 1.76 -20.19
C ARG A 387 6.11 3.18 -20.20
N ALA A 388 5.46 3.60 -21.28
CA ALA A 388 4.88 4.94 -21.40
C ALA A 388 3.75 5.16 -20.39
N GLN A 389 2.82 4.21 -20.26
CA GLN A 389 1.75 4.24 -19.26
C GLN A 389 2.32 4.33 -17.85
N TRP A 390 3.33 3.52 -17.55
CA TRP A 390 3.98 3.50 -16.25
C TRP A 390 4.67 4.83 -15.94
N LEU A 391 5.38 5.43 -16.91
CA LEU A 391 6.02 6.73 -16.75
C LEU A 391 5.02 7.89 -16.65
N SER A 392 3.82 7.78 -17.24
CA SER A 392 2.82 8.85 -17.22
C SER A 392 2.24 9.17 -15.83
N ARG A 393 2.52 8.33 -14.82
CA ARG A 393 2.09 8.60 -13.43
C ARG A 393 2.94 9.67 -12.73
N PHE A 394 4.11 9.99 -13.28
CA PHE A 394 5.01 10.99 -12.73
C PHE A 394 4.86 12.33 -13.46
N ASP A 395 4.87 13.42 -12.71
CA ASP A 395 4.87 14.78 -13.26
C ASP A 395 6.18 14.99 -14.04
N PRO A 396 6.13 15.38 -15.32
CA PRO A 396 7.32 15.57 -16.15
C PRO A 396 8.23 16.70 -15.66
N ARG A 397 7.77 17.57 -14.76
CA ARG A 397 8.54 18.70 -14.24
C ARG A 397 9.49 18.29 -13.11
N ASP A 398 9.02 17.46 -12.18
CA ASP A 398 9.80 17.05 -11.01
C ASP A 398 10.07 15.54 -10.91
N GLY A 399 9.45 14.75 -11.79
CA GLY A 399 9.58 13.31 -11.86
C GLY A 399 8.89 12.58 -10.71
N ARG A 400 7.98 13.23 -9.98
CA ARG A 400 7.27 12.63 -8.83
C ARG A 400 5.81 12.36 -9.15
N ASP A 401 5.23 11.36 -8.50
CA ASP A 401 3.80 11.11 -8.63
C ASP A 401 2.98 12.02 -7.70
N ALA A 402 1.65 11.85 -7.72
CA ALA A 402 0.74 12.63 -6.87
C ALA A 402 1.02 12.50 -5.36
N MET A 403 1.70 11.42 -4.96
CA MET A 403 2.05 11.13 -3.57
C MET A 403 3.46 11.58 -3.20
N GLY A 404 4.22 12.11 -4.15
CA GLY A 404 5.59 12.57 -3.95
C GLY A 404 6.65 11.49 -4.13
N VAL A 405 6.24 10.25 -4.45
CA VAL A 405 7.15 9.12 -4.75
C VAL A 405 8.00 9.47 -5.96
N CYS A 406 9.30 9.27 -5.85
CA CYS A 406 10.28 9.65 -6.85
C CYS A 406 10.37 8.64 -7.99
N GLY A 407 9.95 9.07 -9.18
CA GLY A 407 10.12 8.30 -10.40
C GLY A 407 11.57 8.16 -10.85
N PRO A 408 11.84 7.34 -11.88
CA PRO A 408 13.20 7.01 -12.34
C PRO A 408 14.02 8.24 -12.77
N GLU A 409 13.33 9.29 -13.22
CA GLU A 409 13.89 10.55 -13.71
C GLU A 409 13.79 11.68 -12.68
N ALA A 410 13.30 11.41 -11.46
CA ALA A 410 13.18 12.41 -10.41
C ALA A 410 14.54 13.03 -10.07
N ARG A 411 14.58 14.36 -10.02
CA ARG A 411 15.77 15.12 -9.65
C ARG A 411 15.85 15.23 -8.13
N PRO A 412 16.98 14.85 -7.50
CA PRO A 412 17.14 15.08 -6.07
C PRO A 412 17.26 16.58 -5.78
N GLY A 413 16.36 17.10 -4.94
CA GLY A 413 16.59 18.35 -4.21
C GLY A 413 16.53 19.66 -4.99
N GLU A 414 15.74 19.78 -6.06
CA GLU A 414 15.33 21.13 -6.49
C GLU A 414 14.27 21.65 -5.49
N PRO A 415 14.56 22.73 -4.73
CA PRO A 415 13.55 23.34 -3.88
C PRO A 415 12.46 23.93 -4.77
N GLN A 416 11.23 23.40 -4.65
CA GLN A 416 10.02 24.06 -5.15
C GLN A 416 9.60 25.17 -4.20
#